data_AF-A0A117S4Y9-F1
#
_entry.id   AF-A0A117S4Y9-F1
#
_cell.length_a   1.000
_cell.length_b   1.000
_cell.length_c   1.000
_cell.angle_alpha   90.00
_cell.angle_beta   90.00
_cell.angle_gamma   90.00
#
_symmetry.space_group_name_H-M   'P 1'
#
loop_
_entity.id
_entity.type
_entity.pdbx_description
1 polymer ?
#
loop_
_entity_poly.entity_id
_entity_poly.type
_entity_poly.pdbx_seq_one_letter_code
_entity_poly.pdbx_strand_id
1 'polypeptide(L)'
;MYRAVTQRFFRISFRRFILLLFRRFYGSKYFDYKEIKLKKEFFNARLDYKKRDLYYYLPKLILPIIIAVLMFGILTTNLNLRRAEVLADFNFGVDSNSKVSLFGITSDESQALKSKETYLMKYIFNNIDSSQYNNLNHSDRIEYVSDIIALQYDLDDDTELYLTAEKAIAKYYVLNSIGYGVNHIFSILLSLILGFFAVDLILFLLKQWYISVIADENEKLEMLTVLVGENINSTTEDILNVLISNSVVFKPYLQSISREYYSDNTKALLMLNNVPYAQFRMLAKTLISYRKANKDKAIANLKRHLERKKKRQMNKEEFLINVKTYIALGLMIPPCLCLLLLWFYPLLIIFSNLTF
;
A
#
# COMPACT_ATOMS: atom_id res chain seq x y z
N MET A 1 25.59 10.92 6.05
CA MET A 1 25.78 9.73 5.19
C MET A 1 24.70 8.65 5.41
N TYR A 2 24.38 8.27 6.66
CA TYR A 2 23.36 7.25 6.98
C TYR A 2 21.91 7.57 6.53
N ARG A 3 21.49 8.84 6.50
CA ARG A 3 20.10 9.24 6.13
C ARG A 3 19.81 9.34 4.62
N ALA A 4 20.82 9.63 3.80
CA ALA A 4 20.69 9.57 2.34
C ALA A 4 20.61 8.11 1.87
N VAL A 5 21.32 7.22 2.59
CA VAL A 5 21.21 5.77 2.43
C VAL A 5 19.83 5.30 2.83
N THR A 6 19.24 5.72 3.97
CA THR A 6 17.90 5.25 4.37
C THR A 6 16.74 5.77 3.51
N GLN A 7 16.76 6.99 2.96
CA GLN A 7 15.72 7.43 2.01
C GLN A 7 15.88 6.82 0.61
N ARG A 8 17.11 6.64 0.10
CA ARG A 8 17.34 5.82 -1.11
C ARG A 8 16.97 4.37 -0.83
N PHE A 9 17.29 3.82 0.35
CA PHE A 9 16.89 2.47 0.75
C PHE A 9 15.38 2.36 0.88
N PHE A 10 14.66 3.33 1.43
CA PHE A 10 13.20 3.24 1.53
C PHE A 10 12.56 3.34 0.15
N ARG A 11 13.06 4.20 -0.75
CA ARG A 11 12.55 4.31 -2.13
C ARG A 11 12.93 3.09 -2.99
N ILE A 12 14.13 2.53 -2.81
CA ILE A 12 14.63 1.33 -3.51
C ILE A 12 14.02 0.05 -2.92
N SER A 13 13.82 -0.02 -1.61
CA SER A 13 13.23 -1.15 -0.89
C SER A 13 11.72 -1.15 -1.03
N PHE A 14 11.04 -0.01 -1.05
CA PHE A 14 9.61 0.07 -1.40
C PHE A 14 9.38 -0.22 -2.89
N ARG A 15 10.26 0.28 -3.78
CA ARG A 15 10.30 -0.12 -5.21
C ARG A 15 10.49 -1.62 -5.37
N ARG A 16 11.47 -2.21 -4.69
CA ARG A 16 11.72 -3.67 -4.72
C ARG A 16 10.58 -4.42 -4.07
N PHE A 17 10.00 -3.93 -2.98
CA PHE A 17 8.90 -4.56 -2.26
C PHE A 17 7.63 -4.60 -3.12
N ILE A 18 7.22 -3.49 -3.74
CA ILE A 18 6.08 -3.46 -4.66
C ILE A 18 6.36 -4.33 -5.89
N LEU A 19 7.55 -4.22 -6.51
CA LEU A 19 7.90 -5.05 -7.67
C LEU A 19 8.00 -6.54 -7.32
N LEU A 20 8.49 -6.89 -6.13
CA LEU A 20 8.54 -8.27 -5.63
C LEU A 20 7.14 -8.77 -5.29
N LEU A 21 6.26 -7.95 -4.69
CA LEU A 21 4.87 -8.29 -4.46
C LEU A 21 4.17 -8.62 -5.78
N PHE A 22 4.26 -7.71 -6.76
CA PHE A 22 3.67 -7.95 -8.08
C PHE A 22 4.29 -9.12 -8.84
N ARG A 23 5.62 -9.30 -8.79
CA ARG A 23 6.29 -10.46 -9.42
C ARG A 23 5.96 -11.78 -8.74
N ARG A 24 5.77 -11.79 -7.42
CA ARG A 24 5.42 -12.98 -6.62
C ARG A 24 3.97 -13.42 -6.85
N PHE A 25 3.06 -12.47 -7.13
CA PHE A 25 1.66 -12.78 -7.43
C PHE A 25 1.39 -13.10 -8.92
N TYR A 26 2.14 -12.53 -9.86
CA TYR A 26 1.81 -12.64 -11.30
C TYR A 26 2.88 -13.33 -12.17
N GLY A 27 4.05 -13.68 -11.63
CA GLY A 27 5.15 -14.27 -12.41
C GLY A 27 5.86 -13.26 -13.31
N SER A 28 7.20 -13.33 -13.41
CA SER A 28 8.03 -12.29 -14.04
C SER A 28 7.71 -12.05 -15.51
N LYS A 29 7.45 -13.12 -16.29
CA LYS A 29 7.11 -13.02 -17.72
C LYS A 29 5.71 -12.44 -17.97
N TYR A 30 4.75 -12.71 -17.10
CA TYR A 30 3.37 -12.20 -17.22
C TYR A 30 3.28 -10.72 -16.84
N PHE A 31 4.13 -10.28 -15.91
CA PHE A 31 4.20 -8.88 -15.48
C PHE A 31 4.77 -7.96 -16.57
N ASP A 32 5.85 -8.35 -17.24
CA ASP A 32 6.42 -7.54 -18.34
C ASP A 32 5.44 -7.41 -19.52
N TYR A 33 4.71 -8.49 -19.85
CA TYR A 33 3.69 -8.46 -20.90
C TYR A 33 2.47 -7.62 -20.51
N LYS A 34 1.96 -7.75 -19.27
CA LYS A 34 0.87 -6.90 -18.77
C LYS A 34 1.29 -5.45 -18.60
N GLU A 35 2.52 -5.15 -18.20
CA GLU A 35 3.05 -3.78 -18.10
C GLU A 35 3.10 -3.12 -19.48
N ILE A 36 3.55 -3.85 -20.51
CA ILE A 36 3.52 -3.36 -21.90
C ILE A 36 2.08 -3.18 -22.38
N LYS A 37 1.17 -4.13 -22.10
CA LYS A 37 -0.24 -4.03 -22.49
C LYS A 37 -0.98 -2.90 -21.77
N LEU A 38 -0.79 -2.74 -20.46
CA LEU A 38 -1.30 -1.61 -19.68
C LEU A 38 -0.70 -0.30 -20.17
N LYS A 39 0.62 -0.23 -20.44
CA LYS A 39 1.22 0.97 -21.03
C LYS A 39 0.58 1.31 -22.36
N LYS A 40 0.29 0.32 -23.22
CA LYS A 40 -0.33 0.47 -24.54
C LYS A 40 -1.82 0.86 -24.46
N GLU A 41 -2.58 0.25 -23.54
CA GLU A 41 -4.00 0.58 -23.29
C GLU A 41 -4.15 1.94 -22.62
N PHE A 42 -3.27 2.29 -21.68
CA PHE A 42 -3.19 3.62 -21.07
C PHE A 42 -2.74 4.67 -22.09
N PHE A 43 -1.89 4.30 -23.06
CA PHE A 43 -1.52 5.17 -24.20
C PHE A 43 -2.71 5.42 -25.13
N ASN A 44 -3.45 4.36 -25.49
CA ASN A 44 -4.62 4.47 -26.36
C ASN A 44 -5.78 5.19 -25.67
N ALA A 45 -5.98 5.02 -24.37
CA ALA A 45 -6.97 5.75 -23.57
C ALA A 45 -6.64 7.26 -23.44
N ARG A 46 -5.39 7.67 -23.68
CA ARG A 46 -4.99 9.08 -23.65
C ARG A 46 -5.30 9.81 -24.95
N LEU A 47 -5.38 9.09 -26.06
CA LEU A 47 -5.74 9.59 -27.39
C LEU A 47 -7.25 9.78 -27.58
N ASP A 48 -8.07 9.10 -26.77
CA ASP A 48 -9.52 9.08 -26.93
C ASP A 48 -10.19 9.69 -25.67
N TYR A 49 -10.58 10.97 -25.76
CA TYR A 49 -11.02 11.77 -24.60
C TYR A 49 -12.25 11.17 -23.88
N LYS A 50 -13.08 10.38 -24.59
CA LYS A 50 -14.26 9.67 -24.05
C LYS A 50 -13.94 8.43 -23.21
N LYS A 51 -12.73 7.85 -23.31
CA LYS A 51 -12.32 6.64 -22.56
C LYS A 51 -11.54 6.92 -21.28
N ARG A 52 -11.19 8.19 -21.00
CA ARG A 52 -10.48 8.60 -19.76
C ARG A 52 -11.25 8.29 -18.49
N ASP A 53 -12.58 8.36 -18.55
CA ASP A 53 -13.39 8.25 -17.34
C ASP A 53 -13.44 6.81 -16.84
N LEU A 54 -13.73 5.84 -17.70
CA LEU A 54 -13.93 4.45 -17.26
C LEU A 54 -12.67 3.84 -16.61
N TYR A 55 -11.49 4.03 -17.19
CA TYR A 55 -10.23 3.48 -16.66
C TYR A 55 -9.71 4.23 -15.42
N TYR A 56 -10.17 5.45 -15.17
CA TYR A 56 -9.83 6.23 -13.98
C TYR A 56 -10.78 5.91 -12.81
N TYR A 57 -12.07 5.75 -13.08
CA TYR A 57 -13.08 5.45 -12.06
C TYR A 57 -13.12 3.98 -11.65
N LEU A 58 -12.79 3.05 -12.56
CA LEU A 58 -12.84 1.62 -12.26
C LEU A 58 -11.89 1.22 -11.12
N PRO A 59 -10.61 1.66 -11.06
CA PRO A 59 -9.75 1.39 -9.91
C PRO A 59 -10.21 2.09 -8.62
N LYS A 60 -10.82 3.29 -8.74
CA LYS A 60 -11.40 4.02 -7.59
C LYS A 60 -12.58 3.31 -6.95
N LEU A 61 -13.33 2.54 -7.73
CA LEU A 61 -14.45 1.73 -7.22
C LEU A 61 -13.98 0.36 -6.74
N ILE A 62 -13.14 -0.32 -7.52
CA ILE A 62 -12.76 -1.71 -7.25
C ILE A 62 -11.78 -1.80 -6.06
N LEU A 63 -10.79 -0.91 -5.95
CA LEU A 63 -9.76 -1.03 -4.92
C LEU A 63 -10.32 -0.89 -3.49
N PRO A 64 -11.19 0.09 -3.17
CA PRO A 64 -11.79 0.19 -1.84
C PRO A 64 -12.67 -1.03 -1.53
N ILE A 65 -13.40 -1.57 -2.50
CA ILE A 65 -14.21 -2.77 -2.32
C ILE A 65 -13.33 -3.98 -1.96
N ILE A 66 -12.22 -4.18 -2.69
CA ILE A 66 -11.27 -5.26 -2.38
C ILE A 66 -10.69 -5.09 -0.97
N ILE A 67 -10.29 -3.86 -0.61
CA ILE A 67 -9.76 -3.56 0.73
C ILE A 67 -10.81 -3.85 1.81
N ALA A 68 -12.07 -3.44 1.60
CA ALA A 68 -13.15 -3.68 2.55
C ALA A 68 -13.44 -5.17 2.72
N VAL A 69 -13.47 -5.95 1.63
CA VAL A 69 -13.65 -7.40 1.67
C VAL A 69 -12.50 -8.09 2.41
N LEU A 70 -11.26 -7.68 2.18
CA LEU A 70 -10.09 -8.20 2.90
C LEU A 70 -10.14 -7.87 4.40
N MET A 71 -10.45 -6.62 4.75
CA MET A 71 -10.60 -6.19 6.14
C MET A 71 -11.74 -6.92 6.84
N PHE A 72 -12.87 -7.12 6.16
CA PHE A 72 -13.98 -7.92 6.66
C PHE A 72 -13.55 -9.38 6.88
N GLY A 73 -12.81 -9.97 5.94
CA GLY A 73 -12.26 -11.33 6.08
C GLY A 73 -11.28 -11.48 7.25
N ILE A 74 -10.39 -10.50 7.46
CA ILE A 74 -9.47 -10.49 8.61
C ILE A 74 -10.27 -10.38 9.91
N LEU A 75 -11.27 -9.51 9.95
CA LEU A 75 -12.10 -9.30 11.11
C LEU A 75 -12.89 -10.57 11.48
N THR A 76 -13.55 -11.20 10.51
CA THR A 76 -14.29 -12.45 10.73
C THR A 76 -13.36 -13.56 11.21
N THR A 77 -12.18 -13.67 10.62
CA THR A 77 -11.16 -14.65 11.02
C THR A 77 -10.72 -14.43 12.46
N ASN A 78 -10.40 -13.19 12.84
CA ASN A 78 -9.99 -12.84 14.21
C ASN A 78 -11.11 -13.08 15.24
N LEU A 79 -12.35 -12.75 14.89
CA LEU A 79 -13.51 -13.04 15.75
C LEU A 79 -13.69 -14.55 15.95
N ASN A 80 -13.58 -15.33 14.88
CA ASN A 80 -13.67 -16.79 14.94
C ASN A 80 -12.53 -17.41 15.75
N LEU A 81 -11.30 -16.91 15.62
CA LEU A 81 -10.16 -17.34 16.43
C LEU A 81 -10.42 -17.06 17.92
N ARG A 82 -10.87 -15.85 18.27
CA ARG A 82 -11.17 -15.49 19.65
C ARG A 82 -12.31 -16.33 20.25
N ARG A 83 -13.34 -16.64 19.44
CA ARG A 83 -14.41 -17.57 19.84
C ARG A 83 -13.88 -18.99 20.07
N ALA A 84 -13.01 -19.47 19.19
CA ALA A 84 -12.39 -20.78 19.33
C ALA A 84 -11.48 -20.87 20.57
N GLU A 85 -10.74 -19.81 20.89
CA GLU A 85 -9.91 -19.72 22.11
C GLU A 85 -10.76 -19.80 23.37
N VAL A 86 -11.86 -19.04 23.46
CA VAL A 86 -12.78 -19.08 24.61
C VAL A 86 -13.43 -20.47 24.75
N LEU A 87 -13.80 -21.10 23.64
CA LEU A 87 -14.36 -22.46 23.65
C LEU A 87 -13.34 -23.49 24.15
N ALA A 88 -12.07 -23.38 23.72
CA ALA A 88 -11.00 -24.32 24.03
C ALA A 88 -10.34 -24.11 25.41
N ASP A 89 -10.66 -23.02 26.13
CA ASP A 89 -10.11 -22.76 27.46
C ASP A 89 -10.83 -23.57 28.54
N PHE A 90 -10.11 -24.56 29.10
CA PHE A 90 -10.61 -25.48 30.12
C PHE A 90 -10.76 -24.84 31.50
N ASN A 91 -10.06 -23.75 31.79
CA ASN A 91 -10.14 -23.08 33.09
C ASN A 91 -10.95 -21.78 33.02
N PHE A 92 -11.70 -21.59 31.93
CA PHE A 92 -12.50 -20.39 31.72
C PHE A 92 -13.57 -20.22 32.79
N GLY A 93 -13.57 -19.08 33.50
CA GLY A 93 -14.58 -18.77 34.51
C GLY A 93 -14.48 -19.61 35.80
N VAL A 94 -13.44 -20.44 35.93
CA VAL A 94 -13.22 -21.30 37.12
C VAL A 94 -12.41 -20.54 38.17
N ASP A 95 -12.85 -20.60 39.42
CA ASP A 95 -12.15 -20.00 40.55
C ASP A 95 -10.73 -20.54 40.71
N SER A 96 -9.83 -19.71 41.27
CA SER A 96 -8.41 -20.05 41.37
C SER A 96 -8.12 -21.37 42.12
N ASN A 97 -9.02 -21.80 43.00
CA ASN A 97 -8.89 -23.01 43.81
C ASN A 97 -9.36 -24.29 43.08
N SER A 98 -10.14 -24.17 42.00
CA SER A 98 -10.71 -25.29 41.23
C SER A 98 -10.08 -25.42 39.83
N LYS A 99 -9.03 -24.65 39.54
CA LYS A 99 -8.28 -24.76 38.28
C LYS A 99 -7.60 -26.11 38.19
N VAL A 100 -7.88 -26.83 37.11
CA VAL A 100 -7.19 -28.08 36.81
C VAL A 100 -5.79 -27.73 36.31
N SER A 101 -4.79 -28.17 37.07
CA SER A 101 -3.39 -28.15 36.66
C SER A 101 -3.21 -29.09 35.47
N LEU A 102 -2.82 -28.55 34.32
CA LEU A 102 -2.41 -29.34 33.16
C LEU A 102 -0.98 -29.90 33.31
N PHE A 103 -0.33 -29.66 34.45
CA PHE A 103 1.04 -30.09 34.71
C PHE A 103 1.08 -31.62 34.88
N GLY A 104 1.84 -32.31 34.03
CA GLY A 104 1.96 -33.78 34.04
C GLY A 104 1.06 -34.53 33.06
N ILE A 105 0.17 -33.83 32.32
CA ILE A 105 -0.66 -34.40 31.26
C ILE A 105 0.12 -34.38 29.93
N THR A 106 0.06 -35.45 29.15
CA THR A 106 0.70 -35.48 27.82
C THR A 106 0.01 -34.51 26.85
N SER A 107 0.72 -34.09 25.79
CA SER A 107 0.13 -33.21 24.75
C SER A 107 -1.16 -33.80 24.15
N ASP A 108 -1.19 -35.12 23.97
CA ASP A 108 -2.30 -35.82 23.32
C ASP A 108 -3.54 -35.90 24.24
N GLU A 109 -3.34 -36.17 25.52
CA GLU A 109 -4.41 -36.14 26.54
C GLU A 109 -4.98 -34.72 26.73
N SER A 110 -4.13 -33.70 26.73
CA SER A 110 -4.57 -32.30 26.79
C SER A 110 -5.43 -31.92 25.57
N GLN A 111 -5.06 -32.37 24.37
CA GLN A 111 -5.84 -32.14 23.16
C GLN A 111 -7.17 -32.91 23.18
N ALA A 112 -7.17 -34.16 23.65
CA ALA A 112 -8.38 -34.96 23.78
C ALA A 112 -9.39 -34.29 24.73
N LEU A 113 -8.95 -33.82 25.90
CA LEU A 113 -9.78 -33.09 26.85
C LEU A 113 -10.36 -31.80 26.27
N LYS A 114 -9.53 -30.99 25.60
CA LYS A 114 -9.99 -29.76 24.92
C LYS A 114 -11.03 -30.05 23.84
N SER A 115 -10.86 -31.14 23.09
CA SER A 115 -11.79 -31.54 22.04
C SER A 115 -13.14 -32.00 22.60
N LYS A 116 -13.14 -32.79 23.67
CA LYS A 116 -14.34 -33.25 24.38
C LYS A 116 -15.13 -32.06 24.95
N GLU A 117 -14.44 -31.14 25.61
CA GLU A 117 -15.06 -29.95 26.18
C GLU A 117 -15.61 -29.02 25.08
N THR A 118 -14.85 -28.80 24.00
CA THR A 118 -15.32 -27.99 22.87
C THR A 118 -16.58 -28.58 22.25
N TYR A 119 -16.68 -29.91 22.15
CA TYR A 119 -17.86 -30.60 21.65
C TYR A 119 -19.06 -30.42 22.59
N LEU A 120 -18.86 -30.63 23.90
CA LEU A 120 -19.89 -30.40 24.92
C LEU A 120 -20.42 -28.97 24.87
N MET A 121 -19.54 -27.97 24.85
CA MET A 121 -19.93 -26.56 24.79
C MET A 121 -20.70 -26.22 23.50
N LYS A 122 -20.28 -26.77 22.35
CA LYS A 122 -21.04 -26.61 21.09
C LYS A 122 -22.41 -27.25 21.17
N TYR A 123 -22.52 -28.43 21.77
CA TYR A 123 -23.81 -29.11 21.96
C TYR A 123 -24.74 -28.28 22.83
N ILE A 124 -24.26 -27.81 23.99
CA ILE A 124 -25.03 -26.94 24.90
C ILE A 124 -25.53 -25.71 24.14
N PHE A 125 -24.63 -24.98 23.48
CA PHE A 125 -25.00 -23.73 22.79
C PHE A 125 -25.93 -23.91 21.59
N ASN A 126 -25.90 -25.06 20.93
CA ASN A 126 -26.84 -25.36 19.84
C ASN A 126 -28.26 -25.69 20.35
N ASN A 127 -28.39 -26.12 21.61
CA ASN A 127 -29.67 -26.49 22.22
C ASN A 127 -30.24 -25.39 23.13
N ILE A 128 -29.50 -24.30 23.39
CA ILE A 128 -30.03 -23.14 24.11
C ILE A 128 -30.98 -22.36 23.19
N ASP A 129 -32.25 -22.25 23.57
CA ASP A 129 -33.17 -21.25 23.01
C ASP A 129 -32.86 -19.89 23.66
N SER A 130 -32.15 -19.03 22.92
CA SER A 130 -31.74 -17.71 23.40
C SER A 130 -32.91 -16.82 23.86
N SER A 131 -34.12 -17.02 23.32
CA SER A 131 -35.29 -16.21 23.70
C SER A 131 -35.81 -16.58 25.08
N GLN A 132 -35.83 -17.87 25.40
CA GLN A 132 -36.24 -18.38 26.70
C GLN A 132 -35.14 -18.16 27.74
N TYR A 133 -33.91 -18.53 27.40
CA TYR A 133 -32.75 -18.48 28.30
C TYR A 133 -32.43 -17.07 28.82
N ASN A 134 -32.58 -16.04 27.98
CA ASN A 134 -32.29 -14.66 28.39
C ASN A 134 -33.29 -14.12 29.41
N ASN A 135 -34.50 -14.68 29.50
CA ASN A 135 -35.55 -14.26 30.44
C ASN A 135 -35.47 -14.96 31.81
N LEU A 136 -34.63 -15.99 31.94
CA LEU A 136 -34.44 -16.76 33.17
C LEU A 136 -33.54 -16.01 34.16
N ASN A 137 -33.76 -16.23 35.46
CA ASN A 137 -32.83 -15.79 36.51
C ASN A 137 -31.59 -16.68 36.54
N HIS A 138 -30.55 -16.29 37.28
CA HIS A 138 -29.28 -17.03 37.29
C HIS A 138 -29.44 -18.49 37.73
N SER A 139 -30.20 -18.76 38.79
CA SER A 139 -30.47 -20.13 39.26
C SER A 139 -31.23 -20.96 38.21
N ASP A 140 -32.27 -20.39 37.61
CA ASP A 140 -33.07 -21.07 36.57
C ASP A 140 -32.26 -21.32 35.29
N ARG A 141 -31.26 -20.47 34.99
CA ARG A 141 -30.32 -20.70 33.87
C ARG A 141 -29.39 -21.88 34.13
N ILE A 142 -28.96 -22.07 35.38
CA ILE A 142 -28.14 -23.22 35.77
C ILE A 142 -28.96 -24.48 35.59
N GLU A 143 -30.18 -24.53 36.12
CA GLU A 143 -31.09 -25.67 35.96
C GLU A 143 -31.36 -25.98 34.47
N TYR A 144 -31.67 -24.97 33.66
CA TYR A 144 -31.89 -25.11 32.23
C TYR A 144 -30.67 -25.69 31.48
N VAL A 145 -29.46 -25.24 31.81
CA VAL A 145 -28.22 -25.76 31.18
C VAL A 145 -27.89 -27.16 31.69
N SER A 146 -28.12 -27.43 32.98
CA SER A 146 -27.95 -28.76 33.58
C SER A 146 -28.87 -29.79 32.91
N ASP A 147 -30.12 -29.45 32.63
CA ASP A 147 -31.06 -30.31 31.90
C ASP A 147 -30.53 -30.66 30.49
N ILE A 148 -29.98 -29.67 29.77
CA ILE A 148 -29.38 -29.89 28.45
C ILE A 148 -28.17 -30.82 28.53
N ILE A 149 -27.35 -30.69 29.58
CA ILE A 149 -26.17 -31.56 29.78
C ILE A 149 -26.62 -32.99 30.09
N ALA A 150 -27.59 -33.16 30.99
CA ALA A 150 -28.11 -34.46 31.44
C ALA A 150 -28.75 -35.28 30.30
N LEU A 151 -29.30 -34.61 29.27
CA LEU A 151 -29.85 -35.30 28.09
C LEU A 151 -28.81 -36.05 27.25
N GLN A 152 -27.53 -35.68 27.33
CA GLN A 152 -26.48 -36.18 26.44
C GLN A 152 -25.28 -36.79 27.19
N TYR A 153 -25.08 -36.41 28.44
CA TYR A 153 -23.96 -36.82 29.27
C TYR A 153 -24.46 -37.33 30.61
N ASP A 154 -24.12 -38.58 30.92
CA ASP A 154 -24.31 -39.17 32.24
C ASP A 154 -23.18 -38.64 33.14
N LEU A 155 -23.48 -37.57 33.89
CA LEU A 155 -22.59 -37.04 34.92
C LEU A 155 -23.07 -37.58 36.26
N ASP A 156 -22.25 -38.39 36.91
CA ASP A 156 -22.59 -39.11 38.15
C ASP A 156 -22.63 -38.21 39.41
N ASP A 157 -22.17 -36.95 39.32
CA ASP A 157 -22.06 -36.00 40.43
C ASP A 157 -22.79 -34.68 40.13
N ASP A 158 -23.80 -34.37 40.94
CA ASP A 158 -24.57 -33.11 40.91
C ASP A 158 -23.65 -31.88 41.02
N THR A 159 -22.51 -32.01 41.72
CA THR A 159 -21.51 -30.95 41.87
C THR A 159 -20.77 -30.67 40.57
N GLU A 160 -20.41 -31.73 39.83
CA GLU A 160 -19.73 -31.63 38.54
C GLU A 160 -20.68 -31.06 37.46
N LEU A 161 -21.95 -31.45 37.52
CA LEU A 161 -23.01 -30.91 36.66
C LEU A 161 -23.18 -29.40 36.89
N TYR A 162 -23.29 -28.97 38.15
CA TYR A 162 -23.43 -27.55 38.52
C TYR A 162 -22.24 -26.70 38.03
N LEU A 163 -21.00 -27.14 38.31
CA LEU A 163 -19.79 -26.42 37.89
C LEU A 163 -19.67 -26.35 36.36
N THR A 164 -20.07 -27.41 35.66
CA THR A 164 -20.06 -27.44 34.19
C THR A 164 -21.11 -26.49 33.60
N ALA A 165 -22.30 -26.42 34.22
CA ALA A 165 -23.34 -25.48 33.84
C ALA A 165 -22.91 -24.02 34.05
N GLU A 166 -22.37 -23.66 35.22
CA GLU A 166 -21.86 -22.31 35.49
C GLU A 166 -20.79 -21.88 34.47
N LYS A 167 -19.86 -22.79 34.15
CA LYS A 167 -18.82 -22.55 33.16
C LYS A 167 -19.39 -22.34 31.75
N ALA A 168 -20.39 -23.14 31.36
CA ALA A 168 -21.07 -22.98 30.08
C ALA A 168 -21.80 -21.63 29.99
N ILE A 169 -22.45 -21.21 31.08
CA ILE A 169 -23.12 -19.91 31.20
C ILE A 169 -22.10 -18.76 31.04
N ALA A 170 -20.96 -18.83 31.74
CA ALA A 170 -19.90 -17.83 31.63
C ALA A 170 -19.35 -17.73 30.20
N LYS A 171 -19.08 -18.88 29.55
CA LYS A 171 -18.65 -18.94 28.15
C LYS A 171 -19.71 -18.37 27.21
N TYR A 172 -20.99 -18.68 27.43
CA TYR A 172 -22.10 -18.18 26.63
C TYR A 172 -22.16 -16.64 26.62
N TYR A 173 -22.05 -16.00 27.79
CA TYR A 173 -22.03 -14.53 27.87
C TYR A 173 -20.85 -13.91 27.13
N VAL A 174 -19.65 -14.46 27.31
CA VAL A 174 -18.46 -13.92 26.65
C VAL A 174 -18.53 -14.13 25.15
N LEU A 175 -18.98 -15.29 24.68
CA LEU A 175 -19.14 -15.56 23.25
C LEU A 175 -20.20 -14.65 22.60
N ASN A 176 -21.31 -14.38 23.29
CA ASN A 176 -22.33 -13.44 22.83
C ASN A 176 -21.87 -11.98 22.87
N SER A 177 -20.92 -11.63 23.74
CA SER A 177 -20.28 -10.31 23.74
C SER A 177 -19.23 -10.14 22.62
N ILE A 178 -18.70 -11.24 22.07
CA ILE A 178 -17.78 -11.23 20.92
C ILE A 178 -18.60 -11.01 19.64
N GLY A 179 -18.92 -9.76 19.38
CA GLY A 179 -19.64 -9.29 18.19
C GLY A 179 -18.90 -8.19 17.43
N TYR A 180 -19.49 -7.75 16.32
CA TYR A 180 -19.01 -6.58 15.58
C TYR A 180 -19.28 -5.31 16.38
N GLY A 181 -18.35 -4.94 17.25
CA GLY A 181 -18.38 -3.64 17.93
C GLY A 181 -18.40 -2.47 16.95
N VAL A 182 -18.96 -1.33 17.36
CA VAL A 182 -19.02 -0.08 16.57
C VAL A 182 -17.64 0.32 16.03
N ASN A 183 -16.59 0.08 16.82
CA ASN A 183 -15.19 0.33 16.43
C ASN A 183 -14.77 -0.45 15.17
N HIS A 184 -15.30 -1.66 14.98
CA HIS A 184 -15.00 -2.47 13.80
C HIS A 184 -15.71 -1.94 12.55
N ILE A 185 -16.96 -1.51 12.66
CA ILE A 185 -17.69 -0.85 11.57
C ILE A 185 -16.98 0.44 11.16
N PHE A 186 -16.54 1.23 12.14
CA PHE A 186 -15.77 2.44 11.89
C PHE A 186 -14.42 2.14 11.23
N SER A 187 -13.75 1.05 11.61
CA SER A 187 -12.49 0.64 10.98
C SER A 187 -12.66 0.26 9.50
N ILE A 188 -13.76 -0.42 9.15
CA ILE A 188 -14.09 -0.78 7.76
C ILE A 188 -14.42 0.48 6.96
N LEU A 189 -15.21 1.39 7.54
CA LEU A 189 -15.57 2.66 6.90
C LEU A 189 -14.34 3.55 6.67
N LEU A 190 -13.46 3.67 7.67
CA LEU A 190 -12.21 4.40 7.55
C LEU A 190 -11.29 3.78 6.48
N SER A 191 -11.25 2.44 6.41
CA SER A 191 -10.48 1.72 5.40
C SER A 191 -11.00 1.97 3.98
N LEU A 192 -12.32 2.04 3.80
CA LEU A 192 -12.95 2.43 2.53
C LEU A 192 -12.57 3.85 2.11
N ILE A 193 -12.65 4.81 3.03
CA ILE A 193 -12.27 6.21 2.79
C ILE A 193 -10.80 6.31 2.42
N LEU A 194 -9.91 5.69 3.20
CA LEU A 194 -8.47 5.66 2.93
C LEU A 194 -8.15 4.95 1.61
N GLY A 195 -8.85 3.87 1.28
CA GLY A 195 -8.71 3.15 0.01
C GLY A 195 -9.06 4.03 -1.19
N PHE A 196 -10.10 4.87 -1.06
CA PHE A 196 -10.49 5.82 -2.11
C PHE A 196 -9.40 6.87 -2.35
N PHE A 197 -8.87 7.49 -1.28
CA PHE A 197 -7.77 8.45 -1.38
C PHE A 197 -6.44 7.83 -1.81
N ALA A 198 -6.19 6.57 -1.44
CA ALA A 198 -4.99 5.84 -1.82
C ALA A 198 -4.89 5.69 -3.34
N VAL A 199 -6.00 5.56 -4.06
CA VAL A 199 -6.00 5.49 -5.53
C VAL A 199 -5.47 6.79 -6.13
N ASP A 200 -5.94 7.94 -5.66
CA ASP A 200 -5.46 9.24 -6.14
C ASP A 200 -3.96 9.44 -5.83
N LEU A 201 -3.52 9.02 -4.64
CA LEU A 201 -2.11 9.06 -4.27
C LEU A 201 -1.26 8.15 -5.19
N ILE A 202 -1.71 6.92 -5.45
CA ILE A 202 -1.02 5.98 -6.35
C ILE A 202 -0.95 6.56 -7.77
N LEU A 203 -2.05 7.09 -8.29
CA LEU A 203 -2.10 7.69 -9.62
C LEU A 203 -1.22 8.94 -9.72
N PHE A 204 -1.19 9.77 -8.68
CA PHE A 204 -0.27 10.90 -8.59
C PHE A 204 1.19 10.44 -8.61
N LEU A 205 1.54 9.43 -7.81
CA LEU A 205 2.88 8.87 -7.76
C LEU A 205 3.28 8.23 -9.10
N LEU A 206 2.38 7.50 -9.75
CA LEU A 206 2.58 6.93 -11.09
C LEU A 206 2.78 8.01 -12.15
N LYS A 207 2.00 9.10 -12.09
CA LYS A 207 2.18 10.26 -12.98
C LYS A 207 3.54 10.90 -12.79
N GLN A 208 3.96 11.14 -11.54
CA GLN A 208 5.28 11.69 -11.24
C GLN A 208 6.40 10.76 -11.71
N TRP A 209 6.24 9.45 -11.50
CA TRP A 209 7.17 8.43 -11.99
C TRP A 209 7.29 8.48 -13.51
N TYR A 210 6.17 8.51 -14.24
CA TYR A 210 6.15 8.53 -15.69
C TYR A 210 6.78 9.80 -16.26
N ILE A 211 6.54 10.97 -15.64
CA ILE A 211 7.19 12.23 -16.02
C ILE A 211 8.71 12.12 -15.86
N SER A 212 9.20 11.50 -14.78
CA SER A 212 10.63 11.26 -14.57
C SER A 212 11.21 10.36 -15.66
N VAL A 213 10.54 9.25 -15.99
CA VAL A 213 10.99 8.32 -17.03
C VAL A 213 11.11 9.02 -18.39
N ILE A 214 10.10 9.83 -18.76
CA ILE A 214 10.14 10.64 -19.99
C ILE A 214 11.33 11.60 -19.97
N ALA A 215 11.55 12.28 -18.84
CA ALA A 215 12.63 13.25 -18.73
C ALA A 215 14.02 12.59 -18.84
N ASP A 216 14.20 11.42 -18.22
CA ASP A 216 15.43 10.64 -18.25
C ASP A 216 15.69 10.06 -19.65
N GLU A 217 14.67 9.51 -20.31
CA GLU A 217 14.79 9.03 -21.69
C GLU A 217 15.13 10.19 -22.63
N ASN A 218 14.43 11.32 -22.52
CA ASN A 218 14.71 12.49 -23.35
C ASN A 218 16.14 13.00 -23.18
N GLU A 219 16.66 13.03 -21.95
CA GLU A 219 18.05 13.44 -21.69
C GLU A 219 19.07 12.50 -22.37
N LYS A 220 18.83 11.19 -22.34
CA LYS A 220 19.66 10.22 -23.07
C LYS A 220 19.60 10.44 -24.57
N LEU A 221 18.41 10.71 -25.12
CA LEU A 221 18.24 11.02 -26.53
C LEU A 221 18.93 12.33 -26.94
N GLU A 222 18.88 13.36 -26.09
CA GLU A 222 19.61 14.61 -26.29
C GLU A 222 21.12 14.37 -26.29
N MET A 223 21.65 13.58 -25.34
CA MET A 223 23.07 13.23 -25.30
C MET A 223 23.50 12.42 -26.53
N LEU A 224 22.72 11.42 -26.95
CA LEU A 224 22.99 10.64 -28.17
C LEU A 224 23.00 11.53 -29.41
N THR A 225 22.10 12.52 -29.48
CA THR A 225 22.05 13.49 -30.58
C THR A 225 23.31 14.34 -30.65
N VAL A 226 23.85 14.76 -29.49
CA VAL A 226 25.14 15.45 -29.44
C VAL A 226 26.27 14.54 -29.92
N LEU A 227 26.35 13.31 -29.39
CA LEU A 227 27.43 12.36 -29.72
C LEU A 227 27.46 12.00 -31.21
N VAL A 228 26.31 11.71 -31.81
CA VAL A 228 26.23 11.38 -33.24
C VAL A 228 26.42 12.63 -34.09
N GLY A 229 25.81 13.75 -33.68
CA GLY A 229 25.85 15.01 -34.42
C GLY A 229 27.21 15.71 -34.42
N GLU A 230 28.10 15.40 -33.49
CA GLU A 230 29.51 15.85 -33.49
C GLU A 230 30.34 15.18 -34.61
N ASN A 231 29.86 14.10 -35.23
CA ASN A 231 30.51 13.50 -36.40
C ASN A 231 30.19 14.29 -37.68
N ILE A 232 31.23 14.74 -38.39
CA ILE A 232 31.14 15.59 -39.60
C ILE A 232 30.24 14.97 -40.68
N ASN A 233 30.29 13.64 -40.81
CA ASN A 233 29.55 12.89 -41.83
C ASN A 233 28.13 12.52 -41.42
N SER A 234 27.72 12.79 -40.17
CA SER A 234 26.39 12.44 -39.70
C SER A 234 25.31 13.25 -40.41
N THR A 235 24.26 12.55 -40.82
CA THR A 235 23.05 13.12 -41.39
C THR A 235 21.94 13.15 -40.34
N THR A 236 20.88 13.93 -40.60
CA THR A 236 19.68 13.93 -39.73
C THR A 236 19.05 12.54 -39.64
N GLU A 237 19.18 11.73 -40.69
CA GLU A 237 18.67 10.37 -40.77
C GLU A 237 19.46 9.42 -39.84
N ASP A 238 20.79 9.52 -39.82
CA ASP A 238 21.65 8.74 -38.91
C ASP A 238 21.28 9.02 -37.45
N ILE A 239 21.11 10.30 -37.11
CA ILE A 239 20.66 10.71 -35.78
C ILE A 239 19.27 10.12 -35.48
N LEU A 240 18.33 10.20 -36.43
CA LEU A 240 16.98 9.67 -36.24
C LEU A 240 16.99 8.15 -36.02
N ASN A 241 17.80 7.40 -36.76
CA ASN A 241 17.93 5.94 -36.65
C ASN A 241 18.50 5.53 -35.29
N VAL A 242 19.51 6.26 -34.79
CA VAL A 242 20.07 6.03 -33.45
C VAL A 242 19.02 6.36 -32.36
N LEU A 243 18.24 7.42 -32.53
CA LEU A 243 17.16 7.78 -31.60
C LEU A 243 16.04 6.72 -31.58
N ILE A 244 15.64 6.18 -32.73
CA ILE A 244 14.63 5.11 -32.83
C ILE A 244 15.11 3.83 -32.14
N SER A 245 16.40 3.51 -32.29
CA SER A 245 16.99 2.30 -31.74
C SER A 245 17.11 2.35 -30.21
N ASN A 246 17.29 3.56 -29.65
CA ASN A 246 17.52 3.77 -28.21
C ASN A 246 16.31 4.34 -27.46
N SER A 247 15.21 4.66 -28.15
CA SER A 247 13.98 5.15 -27.50
C SER A 247 13.00 4.03 -27.21
N VAL A 248 12.25 4.20 -26.12
CA VAL A 248 11.16 3.32 -25.70
C VAL A 248 9.84 4.09 -25.74
N VAL A 249 9.78 5.26 -25.08
CA VAL A 249 8.59 6.11 -25.03
C VAL A 249 8.42 6.92 -26.31
N PHE A 250 9.51 7.45 -26.88
CA PHE A 250 9.45 8.30 -28.07
C PHE A 250 9.46 7.53 -29.40
N LYS A 251 9.76 6.23 -29.35
CA LYS A 251 9.88 5.34 -30.51
C LYS A 251 8.75 5.42 -31.54
N PRO A 252 7.45 5.36 -31.17
CA PRO A 252 6.38 5.42 -32.16
C PRO A 252 6.33 6.76 -32.90
N TYR A 253 6.63 7.86 -32.22
CA TYR A 253 6.70 9.19 -32.85
C TYR A 253 7.89 9.28 -33.79
N LEU A 254 9.07 8.86 -33.32
CA LEU A 254 10.30 8.87 -34.12
C LEU A 254 10.20 7.97 -35.36
N GLN A 255 9.56 6.80 -35.25
CA GLN A 255 9.30 5.91 -36.39
C GLN A 255 8.32 6.53 -37.38
N SER A 256 7.26 7.19 -36.91
CA SER A 256 6.33 7.91 -37.80
C SER A 256 7.05 9.03 -38.54
N ILE A 257 7.89 9.79 -37.84
CA ILE A 257 8.69 10.87 -38.42
C ILE A 257 9.69 10.31 -39.44
N SER A 258 10.37 9.21 -39.12
CA SER A 258 11.32 8.54 -40.02
C SER A 258 10.69 8.13 -41.33
N ARG A 259 9.51 7.50 -41.27
CA ARG A 259 8.79 7.07 -42.49
C ARG A 259 8.41 8.26 -43.36
N GLU A 260 7.87 9.32 -42.75
CA GLU A 260 7.49 10.53 -43.48
C GLU A 260 8.71 11.31 -43.97
N TYR A 261 9.87 11.16 -43.33
CA TYR A 261 11.10 11.82 -43.76
C TYR A 261 11.55 11.36 -45.16
N TYR A 262 11.33 10.08 -45.50
CA TYR A 262 11.64 9.55 -46.84
C TYR A 262 10.67 10.04 -47.93
N SER A 263 9.44 10.44 -47.57
CA SER A 263 8.43 10.90 -48.53
C SER A 263 8.39 12.42 -48.67
N ASP A 264 8.34 13.14 -47.55
CA ASP A 264 8.27 14.60 -47.50
C ASP A 264 9.00 15.14 -46.25
N ASN A 265 10.20 15.63 -46.51
CA ASN A 265 11.06 16.25 -45.50
C ASN A 265 10.39 17.41 -44.75
N THR A 266 9.54 18.21 -45.41
CA THR A 266 8.91 19.37 -44.77
C THR A 266 7.81 18.95 -43.80
N LYS A 267 7.01 17.96 -44.20
CA LYS A 267 5.97 17.36 -43.36
C LYS A 267 6.55 16.61 -42.16
N ALA A 268 7.65 15.88 -42.35
CA ALA A 268 8.37 15.21 -41.25
C ALA A 268 8.89 16.20 -40.19
N LEU A 269 9.41 17.36 -40.62
CA LEU A 269 9.86 18.41 -39.70
C LEU A 269 8.71 19.09 -38.94
N LEU A 270 7.51 19.16 -39.53
CA LEU A 270 6.31 19.63 -38.84
C LEU A 270 5.83 18.61 -37.78
N MET A 271 5.92 17.30 -38.08
CA MET A 271 5.57 16.25 -37.12
C MET A 271 6.44 16.26 -35.86
N LEU A 272 7.72 16.67 -35.95
CA LEU A 272 8.60 16.85 -34.79
C LEU A 272 8.04 17.85 -33.76
N ASN A 273 7.31 18.89 -34.21
CA ASN A 273 6.69 19.86 -33.31
C ASN A 273 5.38 19.38 -32.67
N ASN A 274 4.77 18.32 -33.22
CA ASN A 274 3.49 17.79 -32.78
C ASN A 274 3.62 16.69 -31.70
N VAL A 275 4.85 16.36 -31.29
CA VAL A 275 5.08 15.42 -30.19
C VAL A 275 4.54 16.02 -28.88
N PRO A 276 3.62 15.35 -28.15
CA PRO A 276 2.85 15.94 -27.05
C PRO A 276 3.66 16.14 -25.73
N TYR A 277 4.98 16.03 -25.79
CA TYR A 277 5.87 16.08 -24.63
C TYR A 277 6.72 17.34 -24.66
N ALA A 278 6.51 18.23 -23.68
CA ALA A 278 7.25 19.49 -23.58
C ALA A 278 8.77 19.27 -23.47
N GLN A 279 9.19 18.16 -22.84
CA GLN A 279 10.59 17.76 -22.71
C GLN A 279 11.26 17.54 -24.08
N PHE A 280 10.52 16.98 -25.03
CA PHE A 280 11.03 16.64 -26.37
C PHE A 280 11.25 17.86 -27.27
N ARG A 281 10.70 19.01 -26.90
CA ARG A 281 10.70 20.23 -27.73
C ARG A 281 12.10 20.73 -28.07
N MET A 282 13.06 20.58 -27.15
CA MET A 282 14.44 21.02 -27.41
C MET A 282 15.14 20.09 -28.40
N LEU A 283 14.95 18.78 -28.26
CA LEU A 283 15.43 17.77 -29.20
C LEU A 283 14.85 18.02 -30.60
N ALA A 284 13.53 18.20 -30.70
CA ALA A 284 12.84 18.50 -31.95
C ALA A 284 13.39 19.77 -32.63
N LYS A 285 13.55 20.87 -31.89
CA LYS A 285 14.16 22.10 -32.40
C LYS A 285 15.59 21.87 -32.89
N THR A 286 16.36 21.06 -32.16
CA THR A 286 17.73 20.73 -32.54
C THR A 286 17.77 19.98 -33.86
N LEU A 287 16.95 18.94 -34.03
CA LEU A 287 16.86 18.18 -35.28
C LEU A 287 16.44 19.06 -36.47
N ILE A 288 15.47 19.97 -36.27
CA ILE A 288 15.05 20.93 -37.29
C ILE A 288 16.20 21.88 -37.67
N SER A 289 16.88 22.46 -36.68
CA SER A 289 18.01 23.38 -36.90
C SER A 289 19.22 22.69 -37.50
N TYR A 290 19.47 21.43 -37.12
CA TYR A 290 20.55 20.60 -37.64
C TYR A 290 20.40 20.38 -39.15
N ARG A 291 19.16 20.24 -39.64
CA ARG A 291 18.85 20.08 -41.07
C ARG A 291 18.80 21.41 -41.84
N LYS A 292 18.11 22.42 -41.30
CA LYS A 292 17.78 23.67 -42.04
C LYS A 292 18.86 24.75 -41.98
N ALA A 293 19.72 24.73 -40.96
CA ALA A 293 20.65 25.81 -40.69
C ALA A 293 22.10 25.30 -40.65
N ASN A 294 22.74 25.37 -39.49
CA ASN A 294 24.13 25.00 -39.29
C ASN A 294 24.21 23.87 -38.25
N LYS A 295 24.81 22.74 -38.64
CA LYS A 295 24.99 21.53 -37.83
C LYS A 295 25.68 21.84 -36.50
N ASP A 296 26.82 22.52 -36.56
CA ASP A 296 27.64 22.85 -35.38
C ASP A 296 26.89 23.76 -34.41
N LYS A 297 26.16 24.75 -34.95
CA LYS A 297 25.35 25.67 -34.13
C LYS A 297 24.18 24.94 -33.46
N ALA A 298 23.56 23.98 -34.14
CA ALA A 298 22.48 23.18 -33.58
C ALA A 298 22.99 22.31 -32.42
N ILE A 299 24.11 21.60 -32.60
CA ILE A 299 24.72 20.76 -31.57
C ILE A 299 25.25 21.59 -30.40
N ALA A 300 25.91 22.73 -30.66
CA ALA A 300 26.38 23.63 -29.62
C ALA A 300 25.24 24.18 -28.75
N ASN A 301 24.08 24.50 -29.37
CA ASN A 301 22.90 24.92 -28.63
C ASN A 301 22.33 23.82 -27.73
N LEU A 302 22.32 22.57 -28.20
CA LEU A 302 21.87 21.43 -27.41
C LEU A 302 22.83 21.13 -26.26
N LYS A 303 24.15 21.21 -26.49
CA LYS A 303 25.18 21.06 -25.47
C LYS A 303 25.05 22.10 -24.35
N ARG A 304 24.90 23.38 -24.71
CA ARG A 304 24.61 24.45 -23.75
C ARG A 304 23.31 24.23 -22.98
N HIS A 305 22.29 23.66 -23.62
CA HIS A 305 21.04 23.32 -22.95
C HIS A 305 21.26 22.22 -21.89
N LEU A 306 21.97 21.15 -22.23
CA LEU A 306 22.31 20.06 -21.31
C LEU A 306 23.14 20.55 -20.12
N GLU A 307 24.14 21.41 -20.36
CA GLU A 307 24.95 22.02 -19.28
C GLU A 307 24.10 22.86 -18.33
N ARG A 308 23.20 23.71 -18.87
CA ARG A 308 22.25 24.48 -18.06
C ARG A 308 21.32 23.58 -17.27
N LYS A 309 20.87 22.47 -17.84
CA LYS A 309 20.00 21.50 -17.17
C LYS A 309 20.72 20.81 -16.02
N LYS A 310 21.96 20.38 -16.21
CA LYS A 310 22.82 19.80 -15.17
C LYS A 310 23.07 20.79 -14.03
N LYS A 311 23.41 22.05 -14.34
CA LYS A 311 23.58 23.10 -13.33
C LYS A 311 22.30 23.35 -12.52
N ARG A 312 21.14 23.37 -13.18
CA ARG A 312 19.84 23.48 -12.49
C ARG A 312 19.53 22.29 -11.59
N GLN A 313 19.91 21.07 -11.99
CA GLN A 313 19.74 19.88 -11.15
C GLN A 313 20.62 19.98 -9.91
N MET A 314 21.90 20.32 -10.05
CA MET A 314 22.81 20.51 -8.91
C MET A 314 22.26 21.55 -7.91
N ASN A 315 21.84 22.72 -8.41
CA ASN A 315 21.25 23.76 -7.57
C ASN A 315 19.94 23.31 -6.87
N LYS A 316 19.13 22.48 -7.53
CA LYS A 316 17.91 21.92 -6.92
C LYS A 316 18.22 20.91 -5.83
N GLU A 317 19.25 20.08 -6.02
CA GLU A 317 19.68 19.12 -5.01
C GLU A 317 20.23 19.84 -3.78
N GLU A 318 21.04 20.88 -3.96
CA GLU A 318 21.50 21.76 -2.87
C GLU A 318 20.34 22.43 -2.14
N PHE A 319 19.36 22.98 -2.87
CA PHE A 319 18.16 23.56 -2.27
C PHE A 319 17.35 22.54 -1.47
N LEU A 320 17.15 21.33 -2.01
CA LEU A 320 16.43 20.26 -1.31
C LEU A 320 17.16 19.79 -0.06
N ILE A 321 18.50 19.77 -0.07
CA ILE A 321 19.30 19.48 1.12
C ILE A 321 19.03 20.54 2.18
N ASN A 322 19.07 21.82 1.81
CA ASN A 322 18.82 22.93 2.74
C ASN A 322 17.41 22.88 3.32
N VAL A 323 16.38 22.71 2.48
CA VAL A 323 14.97 22.60 2.94
C VAL A 323 14.77 21.42 3.88
N LYS A 324 15.38 20.27 3.60
CA LYS A 324 15.31 19.10 4.49
C LYS A 324 15.95 19.36 5.84
N THR A 325 17.06 20.09 5.88
CA THR A 325 17.70 20.51 7.12
C THR A 325 16.78 21.41 7.94
N TYR A 326 16.09 22.37 7.30
CA TYR A 326 15.11 23.22 7.99
C TYR A 326 13.87 22.45 8.48
N ILE A 327 13.34 21.51 7.69
CA ILE A 327 12.22 20.66 8.13
C ILE A 327 12.64 19.77 9.29
N ALA A 328 13.85 19.19 9.25
CA ALA A 328 14.37 18.38 10.34
C ALA A 328 14.59 19.21 11.62
N LEU A 329 15.10 20.43 11.50
CA LEU A 329 15.20 21.39 12.62
C LEU A 329 13.82 21.73 13.18
N GLY A 330 12.85 22.05 12.32
CA GLY A 330 11.46 22.33 12.73
C GLY A 330 10.79 21.16 13.45
N LEU A 331 11.01 19.92 13.00
CA LEU A 331 10.48 18.71 13.63
C LEU A 331 11.15 18.37 14.97
N MET A 332 12.36 18.89 15.24
CA MET A 332 13.04 18.72 16.52
C MET A 332 12.53 19.70 17.59
N ILE A 333 11.89 20.80 17.20
CA ILE A 333 11.39 21.82 18.13
C ILE A 333 10.30 21.25 19.08
N PRO A 334 9.24 20.54 18.62
CA PRO A 334 8.22 19.99 19.51
C PRO A 334 8.74 19.03 20.59
N PRO A 335 9.55 17.99 20.29
CA PRO A 335 10.08 17.11 21.33
C PRO A 335 11.07 17.82 22.26
N CYS A 336 11.87 18.79 21.76
CA CYS A 336 12.71 19.62 22.61
C CYS A 336 11.89 20.50 23.56
N LEU A 337 10.82 21.15 23.09
CA LEU A 337 9.89 21.91 23.94
C LEU A 337 9.19 21.02 24.96
N CYS A 338 8.81 19.80 24.58
CA CYS A 338 8.19 18.83 25.47
C CYS A 338 9.15 18.41 26.59
N LEU A 339 10.41 18.12 26.27
CA LEU A 339 11.45 17.81 27.26
C LEU A 339 11.74 19.01 28.17
N LEU A 340 11.77 20.22 27.62
CA LEU A 340 11.98 21.46 28.38
C LEU A 340 10.83 21.66 29.38
N LEU A 341 9.57 21.53 28.94
CA LEU A 341 8.40 21.58 29.82
C LEU A 341 8.45 20.51 30.92
N LEU A 342 8.89 19.29 30.60
CA LEU A 342 9.05 18.19 31.56
C LEU A 342 10.15 18.47 32.59
N TRP A 343 11.22 19.16 32.19
CA TRP A 343 12.32 19.58 33.06
C TRP A 343 11.95 20.73 33.99
N PHE A 344 11.10 21.66 33.53
CA PHE A 344 10.62 22.78 34.35
C PHE A 344 9.36 22.45 35.15
N TYR A 345 8.69 21.32 34.87
CA TYR A 345 7.51 20.87 35.61
C TYR A 345 7.72 20.73 37.13
N PRO A 346 8.82 20.15 37.64
CA PRO A 346 9.09 20.11 39.08
C PRO A 346 9.29 21.52 39.67
N LEU A 347 9.97 22.41 38.94
CA LEU A 347 10.19 23.80 39.35
C LEU A 347 8.86 24.57 39.42
N LEU A 348 7.97 24.39 38.44
CA LEU A 348 6.64 25.00 38.45
C LEU A 348 5.78 24.53 39.62
N ILE A 349 5.87 23.24 40.00
CA ILE A 349 5.20 22.71 41.20
C ILE A 349 5.78 23.30 42.48
N ILE A 350 7.11 23.44 42.57
CA ILE A 350 7.77 24.05 43.73
C ILE A 350 7.36 25.53 43.86
N PHE A 351 7.36 26.29 42.75
CA PHE A 351 6.91 27.68 42.76
C PHE A 351 5.42 27.84 43.06
N SER A 352 4.55 26.94 42.58
CA SER A 352 3.11 27.01 42.90
C SER A 352 2.83 26.72 44.38
N ASN A 353 3.66 25.89 45.02
CA ASN A 353 3.55 25.57 46.45
C ASN A 353 4.18 26.62 47.37
N LEU A 354 4.97 27.56 46.82
CA LEU A 354 5.57 28.69 47.56
C LEU A 354 4.70 29.97 47.54
N THR A 355 3.62 29.97 46.75
CA THR A 355 2.67 31.11 46.62
C THR A 355 1.38 30.94 47.41
N PHE A 356 1.38 30.11 48.46
CA PHE A 356 0.27 30.01 49.42
C PHE A 356 0.73 30.27 50.86
#